data_AF-A0A2S7FFA6-F1
#
_entry.id   AF-A0A2S7FFA6-F1
#
_cell.length_a   1.000
_cell.length_b   1.000
_cell.length_c   1.000
_cell.angle_alpha   90.00
_cell.angle_beta   90.00
_cell.angle_gamma   90.00
#
_symmetry.space_group_name_H-M   'P 1'
#
loop_
_entity.id
_entity.type
_entity.pdbx_description
1 polymer ?
#
loop_
_entity_poly.entity_id
_entity_poly.type
_entity_poly.pdbx_seq_one_letter_code
_entity_poly.pdbx_strand_id
1 'polypeptide(L)'
;MRKEIARLFEREMYDDMYNAIIYFLSSVEIREGKFEGNEILIHKLDRETVILYQEYQLDNDKYEHSRNAFIYDIKLLLEELREYKVNDL
;
A
#
# COMPACT_ATOMS: atom_id res chain seq x y z
N MET A 1 8.25 4.49 -12.83
CA MET A 1 8.49 3.07 -12.44
C MET A 1 9.90 2.68 -12.00
N ARG A 2 10.20 2.79 -10.69
CA ARG A 2 11.12 1.82 -10.06
C ARG A 2 10.38 0.47 -10.02
N LYS A 3 10.77 -0.48 -10.88
CA LYS A 3 10.15 -1.82 -11.04
C LYS A 3 9.88 -2.58 -9.74
N GLU A 4 10.49 -2.19 -8.63
CA GLU A 4 10.36 -2.80 -7.32
C GLU A 4 8.98 -2.58 -6.69
N ILE A 5 8.37 -1.39 -6.85
CA ILE A 5 7.05 -1.09 -6.23
C ILE A 5 5.94 -1.86 -6.94
N ALA A 6 5.92 -1.81 -8.27
CA ALA A 6 4.95 -2.57 -9.07
C ALA A 6 4.98 -4.08 -8.75
N ARG A 7 6.18 -4.65 -8.55
CA ARG A 7 6.35 -6.06 -8.16
C ARG A 7 5.77 -6.41 -6.80
N LEU A 8 5.66 -5.46 -5.87
CA LEU A 8 4.98 -5.71 -4.59
C LEU A 8 3.49 -5.99 -4.83
N PHE A 9 2.89 -5.26 -5.77
CA PHE A 9 1.46 -5.33 -6.01
C PHE A 9 1.07 -6.37 -7.09
N GLU A 10 1.96 -6.68 -8.03
CA GLU A 10 1.73 -7.64 -9.12
C GLU A 10 1.27 -9.03 -8.65
N ARG A 11 1.75 -9.49 -7.48
CA ARG A 11 1.39 -10.79 -6.91
C ARG A 11 0.20 -10.75 -5.96
N GLU A 12 -0.17 -9.57 -5.50
CA GLU A 12 -1.05 -9.35 -4.35
C GLU A 12 -2.38 -8.70 -4.76
N MET A 13 -2.46 -8.07 -5.94
CA MET A 13 -3.62 -7.27 -6.35
C MET A 13 -4.42 -7.86 -7.51
N TYR A 14 -5.72 -8.05 -7.27
CA TYR A 14 -6.75 -8.19 -8.29
C TYR A 14 -7.63 -6.92 -8.35
N ASP A 15 -8.44 -6.75 -9.40
CA ASP A 15 -9.10 -5.48 -9.75
C ASP A 15 -9.91 -4.83 -8.63
N ASP A 16 -10.66 -5.60 -7.84
CA ASP A 16 -11.45 -5.04 -6.73
C ASP A 16 -10.56 -4.53 -5.58
N MET A 17 -9.43 -5.20 -5.34
CA MET A 17 -8.46 -4.78 -4.34
C MET A 17 -7.75 -3.49 -4.75
N TYR A 18 -7.47 -3.31 -6.04
CA TYR A 18 -6.96 -2.04 -6.58
C TYR A 18 -7.89 -0.87 -6.21
N ASN A 19 -9.18 -1.00 -6.49
CA ASN A 19 -10.15 0.06 -6.19
C ASN A 19 -10.24 0.33 -4.68
N ALA A 20 -10.19 -0.71 -3.85
CA ALA A 20 -10.21 -0.58 -2.39
C ALA A 20 -8.96 0.14 -1.84
N ILE A 21 -7.76 -0.17 -2.36
CA ILE A 21 -6.51 0.49 -1.97
C ILE A 21 -6.53 1.97 -2.35
N ILE A 22 -6.97 2.30 -3.56
CA ILE A 22 -7.13 3.69 -4.00
C ILE A 22 -8.11 4.44 -3.09
N TYR A 23 -9.26 3.83 -2.78
CA TYR A 23 -10.24 4.41 -1.88
C TYR A 23 -9.65 4.68 -0.49
N PHE A 24 -8.99 3.69 0.10
CA PHE A 24 -8.34 3.80 1.41
C PHE A 24 -7.32 4.94 1.46
N LEU A 25 -6.40 4.99 0.49
CA LEU A 25 -5.35 6.01 0.42
C LEU A 25 -5.92 7.42 0.19
N SER A 26 -7.06 7.51 -0.50
CA SER A 26 -7.73 8.79 -0.80
C SER A 26 -8.64 9.30 0.32
N SER A 27 -9.12 8.44 1.22
CA SER A 27 -10.01 8.84 2.32
C SER A 27 -9.28 9.67 3.37
N VAL A 28 -9.91 10.77 3.78
CA VAL A 28 -9.38 11.67 4.82
C VAL A 28 -9.66 11.08 6.21
N GLU A 29 -10.83 10.47 6.37
CA GLU A 29 -11.34 9.92 7.62
C GLU A 29 -10.50 8.74 8.14
N ILE A 30 -10.00 7.92 7.22
CA ILE A 30 -9.11 6.81 7.51
C ILE A 30 -7.73 7.32 7.93
N ARG A 31 -7.23 8.37 7.27
CA ARG A 31 -5.93 9.00 7.55
C ARG A 31 -5.92 9.87 8.80
N GLU A 32 -7.08 10.33 9.25
CA GLU A 32 -7.24 11.09 10.49
C GLU A 32 -7.07 10.26 11.77
N GLY A 33 -6.83 8.95 11.67
CA GLY A 33 -6.42 8.15 12.81
C GLY A 33 -7.46 8.11 13.94
N LYS A 34 -8.76 8.17 13.60
CA LYS A 34 -9.91 8.09 14.53
C LYS A 34 -10.00 6.77 15.33
N PHE A 35 -8.92 5.99 15.36
CA PHE A 35 -8.69 4.84 16.23
C PHE A 35 -7.81 5.26 17.41
N GLU A 36 -8.46 5.40 18.56
CA GLU A 36 -7.97 5.96 19.83
C GLU A 36 -6.68 5.31 20.35
N GLY A 37 -6.37 4.07 19.97
CA GLY A 37 -5.18 3.34 20.43
C GLY A 37 -3.86 3.68 19.71
N ASN A 38 -3.91 4.34 18.54
CA ASN A 38 -2.73 4.50 17.66
C ASN A 38 -2.42 5.95 17.30
N GLU A 39 -3.13 6.94 17.87
CA GLU A 39 -3.03 8.35 17.49
C GLU A 39 -1.58 8.85 17.44
N ILE A 40 -0.75 8.61 18.46
CA ILE A 40 0.63 9.13 18.51
C ILE A 40 1.55 8.51 17.44
N LEU A 41 1.36 7.24 17.09
CA LEU A 41 2.16 6.54 16.09
C LEU A 41 1.72 6.91 14.67
N ILE A 42 0.40 7.05 14.45
CA ILE A 42 -0.18 7.50 13.18
C ILE A 42 0.23 8.96 12.91
N HIS A 43 0.28 9.84 13.91
CA HIS A 43 0.78 11.21 13.72
C HIS A 43 2.27 11.31 13.35
N LYS A 44 3.05 10.22 13.51
CA LYS A 44 4.45 10.14 13.06
C LYS A 44 4.59 9.57 11.64
N LEU A 45 3.53 8.94 11.12
CA LEU A 45 3.39 8.62 9.72
C LEU A 45 2.68 9.82 9.09
N ASP A 46 3.45 10.65 8.38
CA ASP A 46 2.93 11.89 7.80
C ASP A 46 1.66 11.62 6.98
N ARG A 47 0.71 12.57 6.92
CA ARG A 47 -0.58 12.46 6.19
C ARG A 47 -0.43 12.08 4.72
N GLU A 48 0.79 12.25 4.22
CA GLU A 48 1.22 12.05 2.85
C GLU A 48 2.04 10.77 2.68
N THR A 49 2.22 9.94 3.71
CA THR A 49 3.03 8.70 3.64
C THR A 49 2.25 7.45 4.03
N VAL A 50 2.63 6.32 3.42
CA VAL A 50 2.09 4.99 3.71
C VAL A 50 3.23 4.01 4.03
N ILE A 51 2.93 3.02 4.88
CA ILE A 51 3.82 1.89 5.12
C ILE A 51 3.36 0.71 4.26
N LEU A 52 4.25 0.17 3.44
CA LEU A 52 4.03 -1.02 2.62
C LEU A 52 4.86 -2.18 3.16
N TYR A 53 4.23 -3.36 3.28
CA TYR A 53 4.89 -4.61 3.60
C TYR A 53 4.73 -5.55 2.41
N GLN A 54 5.81 -6.19 1.98
CA GLN A 54 5.75 -7.21 0.94
C GLN A 54 5.12 -8.49 1.49
N GLU A 55 4.14 -9.05 0.80
CA GLU A 55 3.59 -10.37 1.07
C GLU A 55 4.33 -11.45 0.24
N TYR A 56 4.47 -12.63 0.81
CA TYR A 56 4.97 -13.81 0.11
C TYR A 56 4.16 -15.04 0.49
N GLN A 57 3.85 -15.85 -0.51
CA GLN A 57 3.23 -17.15 -0.32
C GLN A 57 4.30 -18.16 0.13
N LEU A 58 3.98 -18.89 1.19
CA LEU A 58 4.74 -20.00 1.71
C LEU A 58 4.33 -21.30 1.02
N ASP A 59 5.18 -22.33 1.11
CA ASP A 59 4.95 -23.66 0.52
C ASP A 59 3.67 -24.37 1.03
N ASN A 60 3.04 -23.86 2.09
CA ASN A 60 1.84 -24.40 2.71
C ASN A 60 0.57 -23.58 2.42
N ASP A 61 0.59 -22.76 1.36
CA ASP A 61 -0.49 -21.84 0.96
C ASP A 61 -0.87 -20.81 2.03
N LYS A 62 0.02 -20.55 2.99
CA LYS A 62 -0.09 -19.41 3.90
C LYS A 62 0.67 -18.22 3.33
N TYR A 63 0.26 -17.04 3.74
CA TYR A 63 0.91 -15.79 3.38
C TYR A 63 1.61 -15.21 4.61
N GLU A 64 2.83 -14.72 4.41
CA GLU A 64 3.57 -13.98 5.42
C GLU A 64 3.99 -12.62 4.87
N HIS A 65 4.09 -11.64 5.77
CA HIS A 65 4.57 -10.31 5.43
C HIS A 65 6.06 -10.16 5.74
N SER A 66 6.72 -9.31 4.98
CA SER A 66 8.10 -8.92 5.19
C SER A 66 8.27 -8.25 6.55
N ARG A 67 9.40 -8.51 7.20
CA ARG A 67 9.80 -7.79 8.43
C ARG A 67 10.29 -6.36 8.13
N ASN A 68 10.70 -6.11 6.89
CA ASN A 68 11.06 -4.78 6.42
C ASN A 68 9.83 -4.08 5.85
N ALA A 69 9.72 -2.80 6.16
CA ALA A 69 8.66 -1.93 5.71
C ALA A 69 9.21 -0.84 4.78
N PHE A 70 8.48 -0.53 3.72
CA PHE A 70 8.76 0.63 2.88
C PHE A 70 7.87 1.78 3.31
N ILE A 71 8.46 2.93 3.65
CA ILE A 71 7.71 4.17 3.85
C ILE A 71 7.75 4.93 2.52
N TYR A 72 6.58 5.26 1.99
CA TYR A 72 6.46 5.84 0.67
C TYR A 72 5.47 7.00 0.64
N ASP A 73 5.70 7.98 -0.21
CA ASP A 73 4.78 9.10 -0.43
C ASP A 73 3.53 8.63 -1.19
N ILE A 74 2.35 8.93 -0.66
CA ILE A 74 1.06 8.49 -1.19
C ILE A 74 0.85 9.02 -2.61
N LYS A 75 1.20 10.29 -2.88
CA LYS A 75 1.01 10.87 -4.21
C LYS A 75 1.87 10.13 -5.24
N LEU A 76 3.13 9.90 -4.92
CA LEU A 76 4.02 9.13 -5.78
C LEU A 76 3.54 7.69 -5.95
N LEU A 77 3.01 7.06 -4.88
CA LEU A 77 2.48 5.70 -4.98
C LEU A 77 1.28 5.63 -5.92
N LEU A 78 0.37 6.60 -5.84
CA LEU A 78 -0.80 6.68 -6.72
C LEU A 78 -0.40 6.89 -8.19
N GLU A 79 0.63 7.68 -8.46
CA GLU A 79 1.19 7.85 -9.81
C GLU A 79 1.76 6.52 -10.34
N GLU A 80 2.58 5.85 -9.54
CA GLU A 80 3.20 4.56 -9.90
C GLU A 80 2.15 3.45 -10.14
N LEU A 81 1.11 3.34 -9.30
CA LEU A 81 0.01 2.38 -9.48
C LEU A 81 -0.79 2.63 -10.76
N ARG A 82 -0.98 3.90 -11.16
CA ARG A 82 -1.66 4.26 -12.42
C ARG A 82 -0.80 3.90 -13.63
N GLU A 83 0.51 4.16 -13.58
CA GLU A 83 1.44 3.78 -14.64
C GLU A 83 1.43 2.27 -14.87
N TYR A 84 1.44 1.48 -13.80
CA TYR A 84 1.41 0.03 -13.90
C TYR A 84 0.17 -0.48 -14.65
N LYS A 85 -1.04 -0.04 -14.26
CA LYS A 85 -2.29 -0.47 -14.89
C LYS A 85 -2.38 -0.14 -16.39
N VAL A 86 -1.76 0.95 -16.83
CA VAL A 86 -1.72 1.34 -18.25
C VAL A 86 -0.79 0.43 -19.07
N ASN A 87 0.25 -0.13 -18.45
CA ASN A 87 1.23 -0.99 -19.15
C ASN A 87 0.82 -2.47 -19.23
N ASP A 88 -0.18 -2.89 -18.44
CA ASP A 88 -0.74 -4.25 -18.44
C ASP A 88 -1.95 -4.43 -19.38
N LEU A 89 -2.37 -3.36 -20.09
CA LEU A 89 -3.41 -3.34 -21.13
C LEU A 89 -2.80 -3.22 -22.53
#